data_AF-A0A369Q966-F1
#
_entry.id   AF-A0A369Q966-F1
#
_cell.length_a   1.000
_cell.length_b   1.000
_cell.length_c   1.000
_cell.angle_alpha   90.00
_cell.angle_beta   90.00
_cell.angle_gamma   90.00
#
_symmetry.space_group_name_H-M   'P 1'
#
loop_
_entity.id
_entity.type
_entity.pdbx_description
1 polymer ?
#
loop_
_entity_poly.entity_id
_entity_poly.type
_entity_poly.pdbx_seq_one_letter_code
_entity_poly.pdbx_strand_id
1 'polypeptide(L)'
;MFVRRIKDWEKTIRKRNGIVGFATQSAQDALESRIASAIIEQAATQIFMINPKARAEDYINGFGLSRHEYDLVRTLPDNYIVFHPARQ
;
A
#
# COMPACT_ATOMS: atom_id res chain seq x y z
N MET A 1 21.85 6.47 -3.03
CA MET A 1 21.47 6.91 -4.39
C MET A 1 20.04 6.50 -4.79
N PHE A 2 19.60 5.26 -4.54
CA PHE A 2 18.27 4.76 -4.95
C PHE A 2 17.09 5.54 -4.36
N VAL A 3 17.16 5.88 -3.07
CA VAL A 3 16.03 6.49 -2.36
C VAL A 3 15.73 7.95 -2.77
N ARG A 4 16.72 8.67 -3.33
CA ARG A 4 16.49 10.01 -3.87
C ARG A 4 15.72 9.93 -5.20
N ARG A 5 16.01 8.91 -6.00
CA ARG A 5 15.29 8.63 -7.26
C ARG A 5 13.85 8.21 -7.01
N ILE A 6 13.54 7.46 -5.94
CA ILE A 6 12.13 7.11 -5.67
C ILE A 6 11.31 8.32 -5.24
N LYS A 7 11.83 9.23 -4.40
CA LYS A 7 11.13 10.50 -4.08
C LYS A 7 10.87 11.37 -5.30
N ASP A 8 11.80 11.42 -6.25
CA ASP A 8 11.60 12.14 -7.50
C ASP A 8 10.60 11.42 -8.42
N TRP A 9 10.62 10.07 -8.42
CA TRP A 9 9.64 9.23 -9.10
C TRP A 9 8.24 9.35 -8.51
N GLU A 10 8.07 9.46 -7.19
CA GLU A 10 6.77 9.69 -6.53
C GLU A 10 6.08 10.93 -7.10
N LYS A 11 6.82 12.05 -7.20
CA LYS A 11 6.32 13.30 -7.80
C LYS A 11 6.02 13.19 -9.29
N THR A 12 6.71 12.30 -10.02
CA THR A 12 6.50 12.13 -11.47
C THR A 12 5.46 11.07 -11.81
N ILE A 13 5.27 10.05 -10.99
CA ILE A 13 4.32 8.95 -11.20
C ILE A 13 2.88 9.45 -11.11
N ARG A 14 2.58 10.32 -10.14
CA ARG A 14 1.26 11.00 -10.08
C ARG A 14 1.00 11.85 -11.32
N LYS A 15 2.02 12.54 -11.85
CA LYS A 15 1.91 13.37 -13.06
C LYS A 15 1.77 12.56 -14.35
N ARG A 16 2.00 11.25 -14.30
CA ARG A 16 2.00 10.34 -15.47
C ARG A 16 0.93 9.26 -15.41
N ASN A 17 -0.04 9.34 -14.49
CA ASN A 17 -1.00 8.24 -14.21
C ASN A 17 -0.29 6.89 -13.99
N GLY A 18 0.91 6.90 -13.41
CA GLY A 18 1.67 5.68 -13.18
C GLY A 18 1.14 4.89 -11.98
N ILE A 19 1.24 3.57 -12.06
CA ILE A 19 0.95 2.65 -10.95
C ILE A 19 2.28 2.24 -10.33
N VAL A 20 2.37 2.27 -9.00
CA VAL A 20 3.52 1.70 -8.28
C VAL A 20 3.11 0.37 -7.68
N GLY A 21 3.67 -0.72 -8.20
CA GLY A 21 3.53 -2.05 -7.61
C GLY A 21 4.68 -2.31 -6.66
N PHE A 22 4.39 -2.53 -5.37
CA PHE A 22 5.36 -2.99 -4.40
C PHE A 22 5.19 -4.49 -4.14
N ALA A 23 6.18 -5.27 -4.55
CA ALA A 23 6.31 -6.65 -4.13
C ALA A 23 7.23 -6.70 -2.90
N THR A 24 6.70 -6.35 -1.72
CA THR A 24 7.42 -6.51 -0.44
C THR A 24 7.05 -7.84 0.21
N GLN A 25 8.01 -8.48 0.87
CA GLN A 25 7.76 -9.70 1.65
C GLN A 25 7.07 -9.40 2.99
N SER A 26 7.10 -8.14 3.44
CA SER A 26 6.47 -7.68 4.67
C SER A 26 5.81 -6.31 4.48
N ALA A 27 4.58 -6.17 4.96
CA ALA A 27 3.83 -4.92 4.95
C ALA A 27 4.51 -3.84 5.81
N GLN A 28 5.17 -4.25 6.90
CA GLN A 28 5.95 -3.37 7.77
C GLN A 28 7.12 -2.73 7.02
N ASP A 29 7.83 -3.48 6.18
CA ASP A 29 8.98 -2.96 5.43
C ASP A 29 8.56 -1.84 4.46
N ALA A 30 7.33 -1.92 3.93
CA ALA A 30 6.77 -0.87 3.10
C ALA A 30 6.41 0.39 3.92
N LEU A 31 5.96 0.24 5.16
CA LEU A 31 5.66 1.35 6.09
C LEU A 31 6.92 2.00 6.68
N GLU A 32 7.97 1.23 6.92
CA GLU A 32 9.27 1.74 7.40
C GLU A 32 10.13 2.31 6.26
N SER A 33 9.75 2.04 5.02
CA SER A 33 10.46 2.55 3.86
C SER A 33 10.31 4.06 3.71
N ARG A 34 11.32 4.68 3.13
CA ARG A 34 11.38 6.13 2.83
C ARG A 34 10.34 6.64 1.83
N ILE A 35 9.45 5.75 1.38
CA ILE A 35 8.39 5.96 0.39
C ILE A 35 7.00 5.74 0.99
N ALA A 36 6.92 5.35 2.27
CA ALA A 36 5.67 5.08 2.97
C ALA A 36 4.70 6.27 2.89
N SER A 37 5.20 7.50 3.06
CA SER A 37 4.41 8.71 2.92
C SER A 37 3.78 8.83 1.53
N ALA A 38 4.47 8.44 0.46
CA ALA A 38 3.88 8.51 -0.87
C ALA A 38 2.88 7.38 -1.13
N ILE A 39 3.08 6.20 -0.55
CA ILE A 39 2.12 5.09 -0.63
C ILE A 39 0.83 5.45 0.11
N ILE A 40 0.95 5.98 1.33
CA ILE A 40 -0.20 6.26 2.21
C ILE A 40 -0.90 7.56 1.78
N GLU A 41 -0.14 8.63 1.53
CA GLU A 41 -0.72 9.98 1.32
C GLU A 41 -0.93 10.33 -0.16
N GLN A 42 -0.20 9.69 -1.09
CA GLN A 42 -0.19 10.11 -2.50
C GLN A 42 -0.68 9.05 -3.50
N ALA A 43 -0.89 7.80 -3.09
CA ALA A 43 -1.46 6.79 -3.95
C ALA A 43 -2.98 6.98 -4.05
N ALA A 44 -3.50 7.21 -5.26
CA ALA A 44 -4.94 7.39 -5.47
C ALA A 44 -5.74 6.11 -5.13
N THR A 45 -5.16 4.94 -5.39
CA THR A 45 -5.73 3.64 -5.05
C THR A 45 -4.61 2.72 -4.61
N GLN A 46 -4.80 2.08 -3.45
CA GLN A 46 -3.91 1.03 -2.93
C GLN A 46 -4.56 -0.33 -3.23
N ILE A 47 -3.77 -1.29 -3.72
CA ILE A 47 -4.23 -2.64 -4.03
C ILE A 47 -3.51 -3.60 -3.09
N PHE A 48 -4.28 -4.38 -2.33
CA PHE A 48 -3.77 -5.36 -1.39
C PHE A 48 -4.06 -6.77 -1.89
N MET A 49 -3.01 -7.58 -1.96
CA MET A 49 -3.16 -9.02 -2.11
C MET A 49 -3.58 -9.65 -0.78
N ILE A 50 -4.23 -10.81 -0.85
CA ILE A 50 -4.63 -11.54 0.34
C ILE A 50 -3.39 -11.90 1.16
N ASN A 51 -3.44 -11.56 2.44
CA ASN A 51 -2.39 -11.84 3.41
C ASN A 51 -3.03 -12.36 4.72
N PRO A 52 -3.09 -13.68 4.92
CA PRO A 52 -3.60 -14.28 6.17
C PRO A 52 -2.79 -13.91 7.41
N LYS A 53 -1.55 -13.41 7.22
CA LYS A 53 -0.65 -12.93 8.28
C LYS A 53 -0.72 -11.41 8.47
N ALA A 54 -1.65 -10.72 7.81
CA ALA A 54 -1.80 -9.26 7.94
C ALA A 54 -2.05 -8.85 9.38
N ARG A 55 -1.28 -7.89 9.89
CA ARG A 55 -1.43 -7.33 11.23
C ARG A 55 -2.26 -6.05 11.18
N ALA A 56 -3.15 -5.87 12.14
CA ALA A 56 -3.98 -4.67 12.23
C ALA A 56 -3.13 -3.40 12.38
N GLU A 57 -2.00 -3.48 13.09
CA GLU A 57 -1.05 -2.37 13.26
C GLU A 57 -0.56 -1.83 11.92
N ASP A 58 -0.19 -2.71 10.97
CA ASP A 58 0.31 -2.27 9.67
C ASP A 58 -0.83 -1.87 8.74
N TYR A 59 -1.87 -2.70 8.64
CA TYR A 59 -2.91 -2.55 7.63
C TYR A 59 -3.97 -1.50 8.00
N ILE A 60 -4.40 -1.46 9.26
CA ILE A 60 -5.39 -0.48 9.71
C ILE A 60 -4.68 0.81 10.10
N ASN A 61 -3.68 0.76 10.98
CA ASN A 61 -3.06 2.00 11.48
C ASN A 61 -2.01 2.57 10.51
N GLY A 62 -1.30 1.72 9.76
CA GLY A 62 -0.32 2.17 8.78
C GLY A 62 -0.94 2.55 7.44
N PHE A 63 -1.62 1.61 6.78
CA PHE A 63 -2.20 1.82 5.44
C PHE A 63 -3.59 2.46 5.44
N GLY A 64 -4.27 2.53 6.60
CA GLY A 64 -5.58 3.19 6.72
C GLY A 64 -6.78 2.34 6.32
N LEU A 65 -6.63 1.02 6.21
CA LEU A 65 -7.75 0.14 5.90
C LEU A 65 -8.83 0.21 6.98
N SER A 66 -10.08 0.19 6.56
CA SER A 66 -11.18 -0.09 7.49
C SER A 66 -11.07 -1.52 8.02
N ARG A 67 -11.72 -1.77 9.16
CA ARG A 67 -11.78 -3.12 9.75
C ARG A 67 -12.35 -4.15 8.78
N HIS A 68 -13.34 -3.75 7.98
CA HIS A 68 -13.93 -4.60 6.96
C HIS A 68 -12.93 -4.95 5.84
N GLU A 69 -12.23 -3.95 5.28
CA GLU A 69 -11.20 -4.19 4.26
C GLU A 69 -10.06 -5.07 4.79
N TYR A 70 -9.64 -4.84 6.04
CA TYR A 70 -8.65 -5.68 6.71
C TYR A 70 -9.10 -7.13 6.84
N ASP A 71 -10.35 -7.36 7.25
CA ASP A 71 -10.91 -8.71 7.36
C ASP A 71 -10.91 -9.39 5.98
N LEU A 72 -11.31 -8.68 4.91
CA LEU A 72 -11.27 -9.20 3.54
C LEU A 72 -9.85 -9.60 3.10
N VAL A 73 -8.85 -8.77 3.38
CA VAL A 73 -7.44 -9.07 3.07
C VAL A 73 -6.98 -10.36 3.76
N ARG A 74 -7.56 -10.73 4.90
CA ARG A 74 -7.17 -11.93 5.64
C ARG A 74 -7.94 -13.19 5.26
N THR A 75 -9.22 -13.04 4.90
CA THR A 75 -10.15 -14.18 4.81
C THR A 75 -10.50 -14.59 3.39
N LEU A 76 -10.31 -13.71 2.41
CA LEU A 76 -10.60 -14.07 1.02
C LEU A 76 -9.59 -15.11 0.49
N PRO A 77 -9.97 -15.92 -0.50
CA PRO A 77 -9.02 -16.80 -1.20
C PRO A 77 -7.95 -15.99 -1.96
N ASP A 78 -6.79 -16.60 -2.20
CA ASP A 78 -5.60 -15.96 -2.78
C ASP A 78 -5.75 -15.44 -4.23
N ASN A 79 -6.83 -15.82 -4.91
CA ASN A 79 -7.19 -15.30 -6.23
C ASN A 79 -7.96 -13.96 -6.19
N TYR A 80 -8.19 -13.39 -4.99
CA TYR A 80 -8.83 -12.09 -4.81
C TYR A 80 -7.81 -10.97 -4.55
N ILE A 81 -8.21 -9.75 -4.90
CA ILE A 81 -7.50 -8.52 -4.58
C ILE A 81 -8.46 -7.52 -3.94
N VAL A 82 -7.99 -6.83 -2.90
CA VAL A 82 -8.77 -5.80 -2.21
C VAL A 82 -8.31 -4.43 -2.67
N PHE A 83 -9.25 -3.61 -3.12
CA PHE A 83 -9.00 -2.24 -3.53
C PHE A 83 -9.36 -1.28 -2.41
N HIS A 84 -8.39 -0.46 -2.01
CA HIS A 84 -8.58 0.61 -1.03
C HIS A 84 -8.36 1.96 -1.74
N PRO A 85 -9.43 2.68 -2.10
CA PRO A 85 -9.31 4.02 -2.67
C PRO A 85 -8.87 5.01 -1.59
N ALA A 86 -7.95 5.92 -1.91
CA ALA A 86 -7.57 6.98 -0.98
C ALA A 86 -8.78 7.89 -0.72
N ARG A 87 -9.11 8.08 0.57
CA ARG A 87 -10.07 9.10 0.97
C ARG A 87 -9.39 10.45 0.83
N GLN A 88 -9.88 11.26 -0.13
CA GLN A 88 -9.42 12.64 -0.34
C GLN A 88 -9.68 13.51 0.88
#